data_AF-A0A966VN33-F1
#
_entry.id   AF-A0A966VN33-F1
#
_cell.length_a   1.000
_cell.length_b   1.000
_cell.length_c   1.000
_cell.angle_alpha   90.00
_cell.angle_beta   90.00
_cell.angle_gamma   90.00
#
_symmetry.space_group_name_H-M   'P 1'
#
loop_
_entity.id
_entity.type
_entity.pdbx_description
1 polymer ?
#
loop_
_entity_poly.entity_id
_entity_poly.type
_entity_poly.pdbx_seq_one_letter_code
_entity_poly.pdbx_strand_id
1 'polypeptide(L)'
;EKGPLDALRAVIGEALDADKAHVLGLNTSNPDDIDWQDEVRIAIEERVAMSPDALTGMEANLRFNGKENMVTRVFGRLTAWQNWIFQRPNAVGEKGALKVYGKGDKAAFDWHRV
;
A
#
# COMPACT_ATOMS: atom_id res chain seq x y z
N GLU A 1 -1.09 30.18 7.89
CA GLU A 1 -2.05 30.12 6.77
C GLU A 1 -3.21 29.21 7.17
N LYS A 2 -4.45 29.49 6.72
CA LYS A 2 -5.53 28.51 6.81
C LYS A 2 -5.21 27.37 5.84
N GLY A 3 -5.06 26.15 6.34
CA GLY A 3 -4.74 24.99 5.51
C GLY A 3 -5.96 24.48 4.76
N PRO A 4 -5.81 23.53 3.81
CA PRO A 4 -6.94 22.94 3.08
C PRO A 4 -8.01 22.35 4.01
N LEU A 5 -7.62 21.83 5.18
CA LEU A 5 -8.55 21.33 6.19
C LEU A 5 -9.49 22.41 6.77
N ASP A 6 -9.05 23.67 6.85
CA ASP A 6 -9.90 24.75 7.37
C ASP A 6 -10.97 25.16 6.35
N ALA A 7 -10.65 25.10 5.04
CA ALA A 7 -11.63 25.29 3.98
C ALA A 7 -12.72 24.21 4.02
N LEU A 8 -12.30 22.95 4.22
CA LEU A 8 -13.23 21.82 4.36
C LEU A 8 -14.11 21.92 5.61
N ARG A 9 -13.57 22.42 6.74
CA ARG A 9 -14.35 22.61 7.96
C ARG A 9 -15.47 23.64 7.81
N ALA A 10 -15.30 24.63 6.94
CA ALA A 10 -16.28 25.69 6.73
C ALA A 10 -17.55 25.20 6.02
N VAL A 11 -17.48 24.10 5.27
CA VAL A 11 -18.57 23.55 4.45
C VAL A 11 -19.19 22.28 5.05
N ILE A 12 -18.94 22.01 6.33
CA ILE A 12 -19.52 20.84 7.02
C ILE A 12 -21.05 20.94 7.03
N GLY A 13 -21.72 19.88 6.58
CA GLY A 13 -23.17 19.79 6.53
C GLY A 13 -23.79 20.32 5.23
N GLU A 14 -22.98 20.90 4.34
CA GLU A 14 -23.43 21.32 3.02
C GLU A 14 -23.38 20.16 2.01
N ALA A 15 -24.36 20.11 1.10
CA ALA A 15 -24.33 19.19 -0.02
C ALA A 15 -23.41 19.77 -1.12
N LEU A 16 -22.30 19.08 -1.38
CA LEU A 16 -21.33 19.46 -2.42
C LEU A 16 -21.63 18.69 -3.71
N ASP A 17 -21.64 19.41 -4.82
CA ASP A 17 -21.60 18.83 -6.16
C ASP A 17 -20.16 18.40 -6.51
N ALA A 18 -20.01 17.71 -7.65
CA ALA A 18 -18.74 17.10 -8.04
C ALA A 18 -17.65 18.15 -8.34
N ASP A 19 -18.03 19.31 -8.92
CA ASP A 19 -17.13 20.42 -9.20
C ASP A 19 -16.56 21.02 -7.91
N LYS A 20 -17.42 21.31 -6.93
CA LYS A 20 -16.97 21.83 -5.62
C LYS A 20 -16.10 20.82 -4.88
N ALA A 21 -16.48 19.54 -4.91
CA ALA A 21 -15.69 18.48 -4.30
C ALA A 21 -14.28 18.40 -4.92
N HIS A 22 -14.17 18.57 -6.24
CA HIS A 22 -12.89 18.54 -6.95
C HIS A 22 -12.00 19.74 -6.64
N VAL A 23 -12.56 20.96 -6.66
CA VAL A 23 -11.82 22.18 -6.28
C VAL A 23 -11.31 22.11 -4.83
N LEU A 24 -12.06 21.45 -3.95
CA LEU A 24 -11.68 21.24 -2.55
C LEU A 24 -10.70 20.06 -2.34
N GLY A 25 -10.36 19.30 -3.39
CA GLY A 25 -9.44 18.16 -3.33
C GLY A 25 -9.99 16.94 -2.61
N LEU A 26 -11.32 16.78 -2.56
CA LEU A 26 -11.99 15.63 -1.92
C LEU A 26 -12.06 14.40 -2.82
N ASN A 27 -11.98 14.57 -4.13
CA ASN A 27 -11.90 13.50 -5.12
C ASN A 27 -10.61 13.63 -5.96
N THR A 28 -10.24 12.56 -6.65
CA THR A 28 -9.03 12.52 -7.48
C THR A 28 -9.26 13.13 -8.86
N SER A 29 -10.41 12.86 -9.48
CA SER A 29 -10.85 13.43 -10.75
C SER A 29 -12.37 13.67 -10.76
N ASN A 30 -12.82 14.45 -11.73
CA ASN A 30 -14.24 14.79 -11.96
C ASN A 30 -14.56 14.74 -13.47
N PRO A 31 -14.54 13.54 -14.08
CA PRO A 31 -14.92 13.39 -15.49
C PRO A 31 -16.42 13.58 -15.67
N ASP A 32 -16.82 14.08 -16.84
CA ASP A 32 -18.22 14.20 -17.21
C ASP A 32 -18.83 12.84 -17.59
N ASP A 33 -20.11 12.85 -18.00
CA ASP A 33 -20.84 11.63 -18.37
C ASP A 33 -20.34 10.98 -19.66
N ILE A 34 -19.61 11.71 -20.49
CA ILE A 34 -19.01 11.23 -21.73
C ILE A 34 -17.70 10.51 -21.41
N ASP A 35 -16.84 11.09 -20.57
CA ASP A 35 -15.50 10.58 -20.28
C ASP A 35 -15.48 9.52 -19.17
N TRP A 36 -16.47 9.51 -18.27
CA TRP A 36 -16.50 8.64 -17.09
C TRP A 36 -16.25 7.15 -17.40
N GLN A 37 -16.92 6.62 -18.43
CA GLN A 37 -16.85 5.20 -18.74
C GLN A 37 -15.45 4.77 -19.17
N ASP A 38 -14.74 5.62 -19.91
CA ASP A 38 -13.42 5.30 -20.41
C ASP A 38 -12.33 5.59 -19.40
N GLU A 39 -12.36 6.74 -18.70
CA GLU A 39 -11.34 7.07 -17.70
C GLU A 39 -11.30 6.05 -16.56
N VAL A 40 -12.46 5.69 -16.00
CA VAL A 40 -12.55 4.72 -14.90
C VAL A 40 -12.15 3.32 -15.37
N ARG A 41 -12.60 2.91 -16.56
CA ARG A 41 -12.25 1.59 -17.12
C ARG A 41 -10.74 1.48 -17.34
N ILE A 42 -10.11 2.49 -17.95
CA ILE A 42 -8.67 2.51 -18.19
C ILE A 42 -7.91 2.43 -16.87
N ALA A 43 -8.28 3.24 -15.86
CA ALA A 43 -7.62 3.20 -14.56
C ALA A 43 -7.70 1.80 -13.89
N ILE A 44 -8.82 1.09 -14.05
CA ILE A 44 -8.99 -0.28 -13.55
C ILE A 44 -8.17 -1.27 -14.37
N GLU A 45 -8.19 -1.17 -15.70
CA GLU A 45 -7.41 -2.03 -16.59
C GLU A 45 -5.90 -1.90 -16.32
N GLU A 46 -5.39 -0.68 -16.16
CA GLU A 46 -4.01 -0.41 -15.76
C GLU A 46 -3.68 -1.03 -14.41
N ARG A 47 -4.61 -0.92 -13.44
CA ARG A 47 -4.45 -1.51 -12.11
C ARG A 47 -4.33 -3.03 -12.15
N VAL A 48 -5.05 -3.68 -13.05
CA VAL A 48 -4.99 -5.13 -13.27
C VAL A 48 -3.73 -5.54 -14.05
N ALA A 49 -3.26 -4.69 -14.96
CA ALA A 49 -2.09 -4.98 -15.80
C ALA A 49 -0.74 -4.83 -15.09
N MET A 50 -0.67 -4.04 -14.01
CA MET A 50 0.56 -3.79 -13.26
C MET A 50 0.91 -4.92 -12.27
N SER A 51 2.19 -5.04 -11.92
CA SER A 51 2.67 -6.02 -10.93
C SER A 51 1.99 -5.78 -9.57
N PRO A 52 1.33 -6.80 -9.00
CA PRO A 52 0.67 -6.68 -7.70
C PRO A 52 1.67 -6.41 -6.57
N ASP A 53 2.90 -6.93 -6.68
CA ASP A 53 3.97 -6.71 -5.70
C ASP A 53 4.40 -5.25 -5.67
N ALA A 54 4.58 -4.66 -6.86
CA ALA A 54 4.98 -3.26 -7.00
C ALA A 54 3.87 -2.31 -6.51
N LEU A 55 2.62 -2.59 -6.86
CA LEU A 55 1.48 -1.78 -6.43
C LEU A 55 1.28 -1.82 -4.91
N THR A 56 1.45 -2.99 -4.30
CA THR A 56 1.37 -3.13 -2.84
C THR A 56 2.47 -2.29 -2.16
N GLY A 57 3.70 -2.36 -2.68
CA GLY A 57 4.81 -1.54 -2.19
C GLY A 57 4.55 -0.03 -2.35
N MET A 58 4.03 0.38 -3.51
CA MET A 58 3.70 1.78 -3.78
C MET A 58 2.62 2.30 -2.80
N GLU A 59 1.52 1.57 -2.65
CA GLU A 59 0.42 1.96 -1.77
C GLU A 59 0.82 2.04 -0.30
N ALA A 60 1.65 1.11 0.17
CA ALA A 60 2.18 1.13 1.53
C ALA A 60 2.99 2.40 1.82
N ASN A 61 3.59 3.03 0.81
CA ASN A 61 4.33 4.28 0.98
C ASN A 61 3.43 5.51 0.78
N LEU A 62 2.59 5.54 -0.26
CA LEU A 62 1.74 6.70 -0.56
C LEU A 62 0.65 6.93 0.49
N ARG A 63 0.09 5.87 1.09
CA ARG A 63 -0.94 6.00 2.13
C ARG A 63 -0.37 6.41 3.49
N PHE A 64 0.84 5.95 3.82
CA PHE A 64 1.54 6.30 5.06
C PHE A 64 2.57 7.41 4.80
N ASN A 65 2.10 8.54 4.28
CA ASN A 65 2.87 9.63 3.69
C ASN A 65 3.64 10.55 4.66
N GLY A 66 3.97 10.11 5.88
CA GLY A 66 4.61 10.99 6.84
C GLY A 66 4.90 10.39 8.20
N LYS A 67 4.11 10.77 9.21
CA LYS A 67 4.41 10.46 10.61
C LYS A 67 4.30 8.96 10.89
N GLU A 68 5.33 8.40 11.50
CA GLU A 68 5.32 7.04 12.01
C GLU A 68 4.86 6.97 13.48
N ASN A 69 4.17 5.88 13.83
CA ASN A 69 3.86 5.49 15.20
C ASN A 69 4.17 4.00 15.39
N MET A 70 3.89 3.46 16.57
CA MET A 70 4.14 2.04 16.85
C MET A 70 3.46 1.11 15.83
N VAL A 71 2.21 1.39 15.48
CA VAL A 71 1.41 0.56 14.58
C VAL A 71 1.93 0.66 13.13
N THR A 72 2.24 1.86 12.63
CA THR A 72 2.81 2.00 11.28
C THR A 72 4.20 1.38 11.19
N ARG A 73 4.98 1.38 12.27
CA ARG A 73 6.28 0.70 12.34
C ARG A 73 6.16 -0.83 12.36
N VAL A 74 5.10 -1.35 12.99
CA VAL A 74 4.78 -2.78 12.93
C VAL A 74 4.43 -3.16 11.50
N PHE A 75 3.49 -2.48 10.84
CA PHE A 75 3.08 -2.83 9.47
C PHE A 75 4.08 -2.44 8.37
N GLY A 76 4.91 -1.42 8.60
CA GLY A 76 5.98 -1.01 7.70
C GLY A 76 7.27 -1.76 8.02
N ARG A 77 8.11 -1.17 8.88
CA ARG A 77 9.46 -1.67 9.17
C ARG A 77 9.50 -3.15 9.55
N LEU A 78 8.73 -3.58 10.55
CA LEU A 78 8.80 -4.96 11.04
C LEU A 78 8.25 -5.94 10.00
N THR A 79 7.02 -5.70 9.51
CA THR A 79 6.37 -6.61 8.57
C THR A 79 7.06 -6.66 7.21
N ALA A 80 7.59 -5.56 6.67
CA ALA A 80 8.30 -5.59 5.39
C ALA A 80 9.58 -6.46 5.45
N TRP A 81 10.36 -6.31 6.53
CA TRP A 81 11.52 -7.18 6.78
C TRP A 81 11.11 -8.64 6.97
N GLN A 82 10.01 -8.88 7.68
CA GLN A 82 9.50 -10.22 7.88
C GLN A 82 9.01 -10.87 6.57
N ASN A 83 8.32 -10.12 5.72
CA ASN A 83 7.86 -10.59 4.41
C ASN A 83 9.05 -11.02 3.54
N TRP A 84 10.14 -10.22 3.55
CA TRP A 84 11.37 -10.58 2.84
C TRP A 84 12.02 -11.85 3.40
N ILE A 85 12.04 -12.04 4.72
CA ILE A 85 12.52 -13.30 5.34
C ILE A 85 11.65 -14.48 4.90
N PHE A 86 10.34 -14.32 4.87
CA PHE A 86 9.37 -15.39 4.56
C PHE A 86 9.40 -15.86 3.12
N GLN A 87 9.94 -15.08 2.18
CA GLN A 87 10.06 -15.49 0.79
C GLN A 87 11.40 -16.18 0.48
N ARG A 88 12.31 -16.32 1.46
CA ARG A 88 13.67 -16.84 1.24
C ARG A 88 13.87 -18.28 1.74
N PRO A 89 14.75 -19.07 1.07
CA PRO A 89 14.91 -20.50 1.35
C PRO A 89 15.44 -20.81 2.75
N ASN A 90 16.22 -19.91 3.36
CA ASN A 90 16.69 -20.09 4.74
C ASN A 90 15.53 -20.28 5.74
N ALA A 91 14.39 -19.61 5.53
CA ALA A 91 13.21 -19.75 6.39
C ALA A 91 12.29 -20.89 5.93
N VAL A 92 11.84 -20.84 4.67
CA VAL A 92 10.72 -21.67 4.15
C VAL A 92 11.13 -22.80 3.20
N GLY A 93 12.42 -22.89 2.83
CA GLY A 93 12.95 -23.92 1.93
C GLY A 93 12.87 -25.34 2.52
N GLU A 94 13.09 -26.37 1.70
CA GLU A 94 12.98 -27.78 2.12
C GLU A 94 13.85 -28.14 3.33
N LYS A 95 15.07 -27.62 3.38
CA LYS A 95 16.00 -27.71 4.52
C LYS A 95 16.09 -26.40 5.33
N GLY A 96 15.09 -25.52 5.17
CA GLY A 96 14.98 -24.25 5.89
C GLY A 96 14.52 -24.44 7.33
N ALA A 97 14.73 -23.41 8.15
CA ALA A 97 14.53 -23.46 9.60
C ALA A 97 13.13 -23.96 10.00
N LEU A 98 12.08 -23.52 9.31
CA LEU A 98 10.70 -23.89 9.67
C LEU A 98 10.40 -25.37 9.41
N LYS A 99 10.94 -25.95 8.33
CA LYS A 99 10.62 -27.32 7.92
C LYS A 99 11.43 -28.40 8.63
N VAL A 100 12.58 -28.06 9.22
CA VAL A 100 13.42 -29.00 9.98
C VAL A 100 13.09 -29.02 11.48
N TYR A 101 12.28 -28.07 11.95
CA TYR A 101 11.82 -28.04 13.33
C TYR A 101 11.14 -29.37 13.73
N GLY A 102 11.60 -29.98 14.81
CA GLY A 102 11.09 -31.26 15.32
C GLY A 102 11.61 -32.52 14.60
N LYS A 103 12.44 -32.41 13.56
CA LYS A 103 12.97 -33.59 12.81
C LYS A 103 14.30 -34.12 13.32
N GLY A 104 15.02 -33.36 14.14
CA GLY A 104 16.39 -33.68 14.56
C GLY A 104 17.48 -33.32 13.54
N ASP A 105 17.09 -32.84 12.36
CA ASP A 105 17.99 -32.37 11.30
C ASP A 105 18.44 -30.92 11.53
N LYS A 106 19.67 -30.59 11.11
CA LYS A 106 20.16 -29.20 11.09
C LYS A 106 19.69 -28.46 9.84
N ALA A 107 19.27 -27.21 10.01
CA ALA A 107 18.94 -26.33 8.90
C ALA A 107 20.16 -26.04 8.02
N ALA A 108 19.95 -25.94 6.70
CA ALA A 108 20.98 -25.53 5.75
C ALA A 108 20.76 -24.05 5.38
N PHE A 109 21.69 -23.19 5.78
CA PHE A 109 21.63 -21.76 5.52
C PHE A 109 22.64 -21.33 4.46
N ASP A 110 22.21 -20.43 3.59
CA ASP A 110 23.12 -19.52 2.89
C ASP A 110 23.59 -18.43 3.86
N TRP A 111 24.91 -18.32 4.03
CA TRP A 111 25.56 -17.43 5.00
C TRP A 111 25.95 -16.07 4.41
N HIS A 112 25.76 -15.86 3.10
CA HIS A 112 26.03 -14.58 2.48
C HIS A 112 25.00 -13.53 2.94
N ARG A 113 25.49 -12.34 3.30
CA ARG A 113 24.65 -11.18 3.59
C ARG A 113 24.10 -10.58 2.30
N VAL A 114 22.98 -9.88 2.41
CA VAL A 114 22.34 -9.09 1.34
C VAL A 114 22.34 -7.64 1.75
#